data_AF-A0A1W6TTG5-F1
#
_entry.id   AF-A0A1W6TTG5-F1
#
_cell.length_a   1.000
_cell.length_b   1.000
_cell.length_c   1.000
_cell.angle_alpha   90.00
_cell.angle_beta   90.00
_cell.angle_gamma   90.00
#
_symmetry.space_group_name_H-M   'P 1'
#
loop_
_entity.id
_entity.type
_entity.pdbx_description
1 polymer ?
#
loop_
_entity_poly.entity_id
_entity_poly.type
_entity_poly.pdbx_seq_one_letter_code
_entity_poly.pdbx_strand_id
1 'polypeptide(L)'
;MMMAEETLLSAPFLAGGVAFIVLVLVVLQLRIRSGLQKQLDQQRAQSRHADKEVQKLSKQLLEVRSVVVGLGQKVTEQQDIIQHLNERIRELEHADTDGRLYSRASKMVQLGADINELIEECELPKAEAELMLSLQKKLAGKEKIPPLSGQPSDDSEYPTRGRRRR
;
A
#
# COMPACT_ATOMS: atom_id res chain seq x y z
N MET A 1 15.53 -103.38 -20.12
CA MET A 1 16.85 -102.74 -20.33
C MET A 1 16.86 -101.79 -21.53
N MET A 2 16.13 -102.09 -22.63
CA MET A 2 16.08 -101.29 -23.86
C MET A 2 15.47 -99.87 -23.74
N MET A 3 14.60 -99.58 -22.75
CA MET A 3 13.99 -98.25 -22.59
C MET A 3 14.90 -97.22 -21.87
N ALA A 4 15.94 -97.67 -21.16
CA ALA A 4 16.82 -96.78 -20.41
C ALA A 4 17.85 -96.07 -21.31
N GLU A 5 18.31 -96.73 -22.37
CA GLU A 5 19.25 -96.16 -23.35
C GLU A 5 18.61 -95.02 -24.17
N GLU A 6 17.35 -95.16 -24.58
CA GLU A 6 16.60 -94.11 -25.30
C GLU A 6 16.37 -92.83 -24.45
N THR A 7 16.17 -92.99 -23.14
CA THR A 7 16.02 -91.86 -22.21
C THR A 7 17.34 -91.15 -21.90
N LEU A 8 18.47 -91.87 -21.94
CA LEU A 8 19.80 -91.29 -21.71
C LEU A 8 20.29 -90.49 -22.93
N LEU A 9 19.95 -90.92 -24.15
CA LEU A 9 20.28 -90.19 -25.38
C LEU A 9 19.43 -88.93 -25.59
N SER A 10 18.19 -88.89 -25.08
CA SER A 10 17.27 -87.75 -25.22
C SER A 10 17.35 -86.71 -24.09
N ALA A 11 17.85 -87.09 -22.91
CA ALA A 11 18.07 -86.20 -21.77
C ALA A 11 18.91 -84.94 -22.05
N PRO A 12 20.06 -84.98 -22.76
CA PRO A 12 20.85 -83.78 -23.04
C PRO A 12 20.13 -82.79 -23.98
N PHE A 13 19.32 -83.29 -24.92
CA PHE A 13 18.55 -82.43 -25.83
C PHE A 13 17.40 -81.70 -25.10
N LEU A 14 16.70 -82.39 -24.19
CA LEU A 14 15.68 -81.76 -23.35
C LEU A 14 16.27 -80.72 -22.40
N ALA A 15 17.40 -81.03 -21.76
CA ALA A 15 18.10 -80.08 -20.90
C ALA A 15 18.56 -78.82 -21.66
N GLY A 16 19.08 -78.99 -22.88
CA GLY A 16 19.45 -77.88 -23.76
C GLY A 16 18.25 -77.02 -24.17
N GLY A 17 17.12 -77.64 -24.52
CA GLY A 17 15.89 -76.93 -24.84
C GLY A 17 15.35 -76.09 -23.68
N VAL A 18 15.33 -76.66 -22.47
CA VAL A 18 14.92 -75.94 -21.25
C VAL A 18 15.87 -74.77 -20.96
N ALA A 19 17.19 -74.98 -21.06
CA ALA A 19 18.18 -73.93 -20.86
C ALA A 19 18.01 -72.79 -21.87
N PHE A 20 17.74 -73.11 -23.14
CA PHE A 20 17.47 -72.12 -24.18
C PHE A 20 16.20 -71.31 -23.89
N ILE A 21 15.10 -71.97 -23.48
CA ILE A 21 13.86 -71.29 -23.11
C ILE A 21 14.08 -70.35 -21.92
N VAL A 22 14.80 -70.80 -20.88
CA VAL A 22 15.13 -69.96 -19.72
C VAL A 22 15.97 -68.76 -20.16
N LEU A 23 16.97 -68.95 -21.02
CA LEU A 23 17.80 -67.87 -21.54
C LEU A 23 16.96 -66.84 -22.32
N VAL A 24 16.05 -67.30 -23.19
CA VAL A 24 15.13 -66.44 -23.93
C VAL A 24 14.22 -65.65 -22.99
N LEU A 25 13.66 -66.30 -21.96
CA LEU A 25 12.82 -65.63 -20.95
C LEU A 25 13.61 -64.58 -20.17
N VAL A 26 14.85 -64.87 -19.77
CA VAL A 26 15.73 -63.91 -19.08
C VAL A 26 16.00 -62.71 -19.97
N VAL A 27 16.34 -62.91 -21.25
CA VAL A 27 16.57 -61.81 -22.20
C VAL A 27 15.30 -60.98 -22.39
N LEU A 28 14.13 -61.61 -22.52
CA LEU A 28 12.86 -60.91 -22.66
C LEU A 28 12.55 -60.05 -21.43
N GLN A 29 12.75 -60.60 -20.23
CA GLN A 29 12.56 -59.88 -18.96
C GLN A 29 13.51 -58.69 -18.82
N LEU A 30 14.78 -58.84 -19.22
CA LEU A 30 15.74 -57.73 -19.22
C LEU A 30 15.35 -56.63 -20.22
N ARG A 31 14.84 -57.00 -21.41
CA ARG A 31 14.34 -56.03 -22.41
C ARG A 31 13.12 -55.27 -21.89
N ILE A 32 12.15 -55.97 -21.31
CA ILE A 32 10.95 -55.36 -20.72
C ILE A 32 11.33 -54.43 -19.58
N ARG A 33 12.16 -54.88 -18.63
CA ARG A 33 12.64 -54.05 -17.51
C ARG A 33 13.38 -52.81 -17.98
N SER A 34 14.24 -52.93 -18.98
CA SER A 34 14.95 -51.79 -19.57
C SER A 34 14.00 -50.79 -20.24
N GLY A 35 12.93 -51.26 -20.89
CA GLY A 35 11.88 -50.42 -21.46
C GLY A 35 11.08 -49.67 -20.39
N LEU A 36 10.66 -50.36 -19.33
CA LEU A 36 9.95 -49.76 -18.20
C LEU A 36 10.80 -48.71 -17.48
N GLN A 37 12.09 -48.99 -17.24
CA GLN A 37 13.00 -48.03 -16.62
C GLN A 37 13.10 -46.73 -17.42
N LYS A 38 13.23 -46.82 -18.75
CA LYS A 38 13.24 -45.63 -19.62
C LYS A 38 11.94 -44.82 -19.52
N GLN A 39 10.78 -45.49 -19.48
CA GLN A 39 9.50 -44.80 -19.32
C GLN A 39 9.37 -44.11 -17.96
N LEU A 40 9.80 -44.78 -16.88
CA LEU A 40 9.84 -44.19 -15.54
C LEU A 40 10.78 -42.98 -15.49
N ASP A 41 11.94 -43.05 -16.13
CA ASP A 41 12.89 -41.95 -16.15
C ASP A 41 12.35 -40.77 -16.98
N GLN A 42 11.66 -41.03 -18.09
CA GLN A 42 10.98 -39.99 -18.86
C GLN A 42 9.85 -39.32 -18.06
N GLN A 43 9.00 -40.10 -17.39
CA GLN A 43 7.96 -39.55 -16.52
C GLN A 43 8.56 -38.75 -15.37
N ARG A 44 9.62 -39.24 -14.72
CA ARG A 44 10.33 -38.52 -13.67
C ARG A 44 10.93 -37.21 -14.19
N ALA A 45 11.48 -37.21 -15.40
CA ALA A 45 11.97 -35.99 -16.03
C ALA A 45 10.83 -34.99 -16.25
N GLN A 46 9.71 -35.43 -16.82
CA GLN A 46 8.53 -34.59 -17.02
C GLN A 46 8.00 -34.01 -15.70
N SER A 47 7.86 -34.84 -14.65
CA SER A 47 7.46 -34.37 -13.32
C SER A 47 8.42 -33.32 -12.78
N ARG A 48 9.74 -33.53 -12.92
CA ARG A 48 10.75 -32.55 -12.50
C ARG A 48 10.67 -31.25 -13.30
N HIS A 49 10.30 -31.30 -14.57
CA HIS A 49 10.09 -30.10 -15.38
C HIS A 49 8.85 -29.34 -14.91
N ALA A 50 7.73 -30.03 -14.70
CA ALA A 50 6.51 -29.44 -14.17
C ALA A 50 6.74 -28.81 -12.78
N ASP A 51 7.43 -29.51 -11.87
CA ASP A 51 7.76 -28.98 -10.54
C ASP A 51 8.59 -27.70 -10.61
N LYS A 52 9.55 -27.63 -11.55
CA LYS A 52 10.34 -26.42 -11.78
C LYS A 52 9.48 -25.26 -12.29
N GLU A 53 8.51 -25.53 -13.16
CA GLU A 53 7.58 -24.51 -13.65
C GLU A 53 6.68 -24.00 -12.53
N VAL A 54 6.12 -24.90 -11.72
CA VAL A 54 5.33 -24.53 -10.54
C VAL A 54 6.15 -23.67 -9.58
N GLN A 55 7.42 -24.03 -9.33
CA GLN A 55 8.30 -23.21 -8.48
C GLN A 55 8.59 -21.83 -9.09
N LYS A 56 8.81 -21.73 -10.41
CA LYS A 56 9.01 -20.44 -11.08
C LYS A 56 7.77 -19.56 -10.96
N LEU A 57 6.59 -20.11 -11.25
CA LEU A 57 5.32 -19.40 -11.14
C LEU A 57 5.04 -18.97 -9.69
N SER A 58 5.35 -19.83 -8.73
CA SER A 58 5.19 -19.51 -7.30
C SER A 58 6.08 -18.34 -6.88
N LYS A 59 7.31 -18.27 -7.39
CA LYS A 59 8.22 -17.13 -7.15
C LYS A 59 7.68 -15.85 -7.78
N GLN A 60 7.23 -15.90 -9.03
CA GLN A 60 6.62 -14.76 -9.71
C GLN A 60 5.37 -14.26 -8.98
N LEU A 61 4.51 -15.16 -8.49
CA LEU A 61 3.35 -14.78 -7.69
C LEU A 61 3.75 -14.10 -6.37
N LEU A 62 4.83 -14.55 -5.74
CA LEU A 62 5.33 -13.94 -4.52
C LEU A 62 5.87 -12.51 -4.76
N GLU A 63 6.57 -12.31 -5.88
CA GLU A 63 7.01 -11.00 -6.33
C GLU A 63 5.82 -10.07 -6.63
N VAL A 64 4.84 -10.54 -7.40
CA VAL A 64 3.62 -9.78 -7.69
C VAL A 64 2.86 -9.43 -6.42
N ARG A 65 2.73 -10.37 -5.48
CA ARG A 65 2.10 -10.11 -4.18
C ARG A 65 2.80 -8.98 -3.43
N SER A 66 4.13 -8.97 -3.41
CA SER A 66 4.91 -7.89 -2.78
C SER A 66 4.64 -6.55 -3.44
N VAL A 67 4.59 -6.50 -4.77
CA VAL A 67 4.29 -5.28 -5.53
C VAL A 67 2.89 -4.76 -5.23
N VAL A 68 1.88 -5.64 -5.23
CA VAL A 68 0.48 -5.27 -4.93
C VAL A 68 0.32 -4.74 -3.51
N VAL A 69 1.00 -5.35 -2.52
CA VAL A 69 1.00 -4.84 -1.14
C VAL A 69 1.61 -3.43 -1.07
N GLY A 70 2.75 -3.21 -1.73
CA GLY A 70 3.38 -1.89 -1.79
C GLY A 70 2.50 -0.84 -2.48
N LEU A 71 1.81 -1.22 -3.56
CA LEU A 71 0.84 -0.35 -4.22
C LEU A 71 -0.34 -0.01 -3.30
N GLY A 72 -0.86 -0.99 -2.57
CA GLY A 72 -1.92 -0.77 -1.58
C GLY A 72 -1.54 0.26 -0.53
N GLN A 73 -0.32 0.17 0.03
CA GLN A 73 0.20 1.16 0.97
C GLN A 73 0.28 2.57 0.34
N LYS A 74 0.76 2.68 -0.91
CA LYS A 74 0.83 3.96 -1.62
C LYS A 74 -0.53 4.57 -1.90
N VAL A 75 -1.53 3.75 -2.23
CA VAL A 75 -2.91 4.21 -2.39
C VAL A 75 -3.47 4.72 -1.07
N THR A 76 -3.23 4.02 0.04
CA THR A 76 -3.66 4.48 1.37
C THR A 76 -2.97 5.79 1.76
N GLU A 77 -1.67 5.93 1.51
CA GLU A 77 -0.92 7.19 1.75
C GLU A 77 -1.50 8.34 0.91
N GLN A 78 -1.81 8.11 -0.36
CA GLN A 78 -2.46 9.13 -1.20
C GLN A 78 -3.87 9.47 -0.73
N GLN A 79 -4.65 8.48 -0.26
CA GLN A 79 -5.98 8.70 0.29
C GLN A 79 -5.91 9.63 1.52
N ASP A 80 -4.94 9.42 2.40
CA ASP A 80 -4.71 10.24 3.60
C ASP A 80 -4.34 11.68 3.23
N ILE A 81 -3.42 11.86 2.26
CA ILE A 81 -3.05 13.18 1.72
C ILE A 81 -4.29 13.89 1.15
N ILE A 82 -5.12 13.20 0.36
CA ILE A 82 -6.34 13.77 -0.22
C ILE A 82 -7.33 14.19 0.87
N GLN A 83 -7.49 13.39 1.93
CA GLN A 83 -8.35 13.74 3.06
C GLN A 83 -7.85 15.00 3.76
N HIS A 84 -6.56 15.06 4.10
CA HIS A 84 -5.98 16.25 4.73
C HIS A 84 -6.09 17.48 3.82
N LEU A 85 -5.88 17.35 2.50
CA LEU A 85 -6.06 18.46 1.56
C LEU A 85 -7.51 18.95 1.53
N ASN A 86 -8.49 18.04 1.53
CA ASN A 86 -9.90 18.41 1.58
C ASN A 86 -10.27 19.17 2.86
N GLU A 87 -9.75 18.75 4.01
CA GLU A 87 -9.92 19.49 5.27
C GLU A 87 -9.36 20.89 5.17
N ARG A 88 -8.14 21.05 4.63
CA ARG A 88 -7.53 22.38 4.43
C ARG A 88 -8.30 23.26 3.44
N ILE A 89 -8.81 22.68 2.35
CA ILE A 89 -9.65 23.42 1.40
C ILE A 89 -10.91 23.92 2.11
N ARG A 90 -11.55 23.09 2.92
CA ARG A 90 -12.75 23.47 3.68
C ARG A 90 -12.47 24.57 4.70
N GLU A 91 -11.33 24.51 5.40
CA GLU A 91 -10.89 25.58 6.30
C GLU A 91 -10.68 26.91 5.53
N LEU A 92 -10.03 26.85 4.37
CA LEU A 92 -9.78 28.03 3.53
C LEU A 92 -11.06 28.62 2.95
N GLU A 93 -12.00 27.78 2.52
CA GLU A 93 -13.29 28.21 2.00
C GLU A 93 -14.13 28.94 3.06
N HIS A 94 -14.13 28.43 4.30
CA HIS A 94 -14.76 29.12 5.43
C HIS A 94 -14.07 30.46 5.71
N ALA A 95 -12.74 30.50 5.78
CA ALA A 95 -12.00 31.74 6.02
C ALA A 95 -12.19 32.81 4.92
N ASP A 96 -12.25 32.41 3.64
CA ASP A 96 -12.49 33.34 2.54
C ASP A 96 -13.92 33.90 2.58
N THR A 97 -14.90 33.08 2.94
CA THR A 97 -16.29 33.51 3.12
C THR A 97 -16.40 34.57 4.21
N ASP A 98 -15.85 34.29 5.40
CA ASP A 98 -15.83 35.24 6.51
C ASP A 98 -15.07 36.52 6.15
N GLY A 99 -13.89 36.39 5.53
CA GLY A 99 -13.08 37.52 5.09
C GLY A 99 -13.79 38.44 4.08
N ARG A 100 -14.58 37.87 3.17
CA ARG A 100 -15.40 38.65 2.21
C ARG A 100 -16.55 39.37 2.91
N LEU A 101 -17.22 38.74 3.88
CA LEU A 101 -18.27 39.36 4.69
C LEU A 101 -17.72 40.56 5.48
N TYR A 102 -16.61 40.39 6.21
CA TYR A 102 -15.97 41.47 6.97
C TYR A 102 -15.42 42.60 6.08
N SER A 103 -14.83 42.26 4.93
CA SER A 103 -14.34 43.27 3.97
C SER A 103 -15.47 44.10 3.38
N ARG A 104 -16.63 43.48 3.13
CA ARG A 104 -17.84 44.17 2.66
C ARG A 104 -18.41 45.07 3.77
N ALA A 105 -18.58 44.53 4.97
CA ALA A 105 -19.08 45.28 6.12
C ALA A 105 -18.20 46.49 6.45
N SER A 106 -16.88 46.34 6.42
CA SER A 106 -15.95 47.45 6.64
C SER A 106 -16.13 48.59 5.64
N LYS A 107 -16.44 48.29 4.37
CA LYS A 107 -16.71 49.32 3.36
C LYS A 107 -18.04 50.03 3.63
N MET A 108 -19.09 49.29 4.00
CA MET A 108 -20.39 49.89 4.33
C MET A 108 -20.30 50.79 5.57
N VAL A 109 -19.56 50.38 6.60
CA VAL A 109 -19.29 51.19 7.79
C VAL A 109 -18.53 52.48 7.45
N GLN A 110 -17.56 52.43 6.54
CA GLN A 110 -16.84 53.63 6.06
C GLN A 110 -17.75 54.59 5.30
N LEU A 111 -18.75 54.07 4.58
CA LEU A 111 -19.77 54.85 3.88
C LEU A 111 -20.87 55.39 4.82
N GLY A 112 -20.87 54.99 6.10
CA GLY A 112 -21.80 55.48 7.11
C GLY A 112 -23.08 54.65 7.27
N ALA A 113 -23.07 53.38 6.87
CA ALA A 113 -24.19 52.47 7.08
C ALA A 113 -24.54 52.31 8.58
N ASP A 114 -25.83 52.14 8.88
CA ASP A 114 -26.34 51.93 10.25
C ASP A 114 -26.20 50.46 10.69
N ILE A 115 -26.36 50.22 12.00
CA ILE A 115 -26.26 48.88 12.60
C ILE A 115 -27.22 47.87 11.97
N ASN A 116 -28.47 48.28 11.71
CA ASN A 116 -29.49 47.37 11.19
C ASN A 116 -29.20 46.97 9.74
N GLU A 117 -28.66 47.91 8.96
CA GLU A 117 -28.26 47.71 7.57
C GLU A 117 -27.05 46.76 7.47
N LEU A 118 -26.12 46.83 8.43
CA LEU A 118 -25.01 45.89 8.53
C LEU A 118 -25.45 44.45 8.85
N ILE A 119 -26.46 44.31 9.72
CA ILE A 119 -26.99 43.00 10.14
C ILE A 119 -27.75 42.34 8.99
N GLU A 120 -28.59 43.08 8.26
CA GLU A 120 -29.33 42.52 7.12
C GLU A 120 -28.44 42.21 5.91
N GLU A 121 -27.55 43.11 5.52
CA GLU A 121 -26.84 42.99 4.23
C GLU A 121 -25.51 42.21 4.31
N CYS A 122 -24.88 42.17 5.49
CA CYS A 122 -23.64 41.42 5.72
C CYS A 122 -23.85 40.20 6.63
N GLU A 123 -25.08 39.91 7.04
CA GLU A 123 -25.47 38.78 7.91
C GLU A 123 -24.66 38.69 9.21
N LEU A 124 -24.20 39.84 9.72
CA LEU A 124 -23.37 39.91 10.92
C LEU A 124 -24.21 39.86 12.21
N PRO A 125 -23.73 39.19 13.27
CA PRO A 125 -24.34 39.27 14.60
C PRO A 125 -24.35 40.71 15.13
N LYS A 126 -25.39 41.07 15.89
CA LYS A 126 -25.55 42.41 16.46
C LYS A 126 -24.33 42.91 17.23
N ALA A 127 -23.71 42.04 18.04
CA ALA A 127 -22.52 42.38 18.81
C ALA A 127 -21.30 42.71 17.93
N GLU A 128 -21.15 42.06 16.78
CA GLU A 128 -20.05 42.33 15.84
C GLU A 128 -20.27 43.63 15.06
N ALA A 129 -21.50 43.90 14.63
CA ALA A 129 -21.85 45.16 13.97
C ALA A 129 -21.62 46.37 14.92
N GLU A 130 -22.01 46.24 16.19
CA GLU A 130 -21.74 47.24 17.23
C GLU A 130 -20.24 47.48 17.43
N LEU A 131 -19.45 46.41 17.47
CA LEU A 131 -18.00 46.49 17.58
C LEU A 131 -17.38 47.22 16.37
N MET A 132 -17.76 46.86 15.13
CA MET A 132 -17.22 47.48 13.92
C MET A 132 -17.50 49.00 13.85
N LEU A 133 -18.72 49.43 14.20
CA LEU A 133 -19.04 50.85 14.27
C LEU A 133 -18.27 51.58 15.38
N SER A 134 -18.05 50.94 16.53
CA SER A 134 -17.27 51.53 17.61
C SER A 134 -15.79 51.70 17.23
N LEU A 135 -15.22 50.73 16.52
CA LEU A 135 -13.85 50.78 16.01
C LEU A 135 -13.69 51.90 14.99
N GLN A 136 -14.63 52.06 14.05
CA GLN A 136 -14.60 53.15 13.08
C GLN A 136 -14.74 54.53 13.75
N LYS A 137 -15.57 54.67 14.78
CA LYS A 137 -15.69 55.92 15.56
C LYS A 137 -14.37 56.27 16.26
N LYS A 138 -13.66 55.27 16.79
CA LYS A 138 -12.32 55.42 17.38
C LYS A 138 -11.26 55.80 16.36
N LEU A 139 -11.24 55.14 15.18
CA LEU A 139 -10.34 55.45 14.06
C LEU A 139 -10.58 56.83 13.45
N ALA A 140 -11.84 57.26 13.36
CA ALA A 140 -12.25 58.59 12.90
C ALA A 140 -12.03 59.70 13.95
N GLY A 141 -11.36 59.39 15.07
CA GLY A 141 -10.95 60.37 16.09
C GLY A 141 -12.07 60.85 17.03
N LYS A 142 -13.24 60.19 17.06
CA LYS A 142 -14.37 60.58 17.92
C LYS A 142 -14.30 60.01 19.34
N GLU A 143 -13.45 59.02 19.62
CA GLU A 143 -13.23 58.43 20.96
C GLU A 143 -11.76 58.11 21.22
N LYS A 144 -11.29 58.30 22.47
CA LYS A 144 -9.93 57.92 22.90
C LYS A 144 -9.84 56.39 23.00
N ILE A 145 -8.83 55.82 22.36
CA ILE A 145 -8.52 54.39 22.39
C ILE A 145 -8.21 54.01 23.86
N PRO A 146 -8.95 53.09 24.51
CA PRO A 146 -8.49 52.48 25.75
C PRO A 146 -7.22 51.68 25.45
N PRO A 147 -6.17 51.75 26.28
CA PRO A 147 -4.95 50.98 26.04
C PRO A 147 -5.34 49.50 25.91
N LEU A 148 -4.91 48.85 24.83
CA LEU A 148 -4.97 47.41 24.68
C LEU A 148 -4.07 46.81 25.75
N SER A 149 -4.62 46.54 26.93
CA SER A 149 -3.98 45.76 27.98
C SER A 149 -3.92 44.31 27.52
N GLY A 150 -2.90 44.02 26.72
CA GLY A 150 -2.59 42.70 26.21
C GLY A 150 -1.10 42.59 25.89
N GLN A 151 -0.26 43.25 26.69
CA GLN A 151 1.18 42.98 26.66
C GLN A 151 1.36 41.66 27.41
N PRO A 152 1.75 40.56 26.74
CA PRO A 152 2.23 39.40 27.48
C PRO A 152 3.48 39.89 28.18
N SER A 153 3.52 39.76 29.51
CA SER A 153 4.76 39.90 30.26
C SER A 153 5.78 38.96 29.63
N ASP A 154 6.75 39.55 28.93
CA ASP A 154 7.91 38.86 28.39
C ASP A 154 8.86 38.57 29.58
N ASP A 155 8.45 37.63 30.43
CA ASP A 155 9.32 36.98 31.40
C ASP A 155 10.07 35.84 30.68
N SER A 156 10.76 36.16 29.58
CA SER A 156 11.77 35.29 29.02
C SER A 156 13.16 35.90 29.27
N GLU A 157 13.59 35.77 30.52
CA GLU A 157 14.98 35.92 30.93
C GLU A 157 15.82 34.83 30.22
N TYR A 158 16.23 35.10 28.98
CA TYR A 158 17.16 34.25 28.26
C TYR A 158 18.53 34.35 28.95
N PRO A 159 19.08 33.25 29.50
CA PRO A 159 20.40 33.29 30.09
C PRO A 159 21.40 33.58 28.98
N THR A 160 22.09 34.72 29.09
CA THR A 160 23.20 35.08 28.21
C THR A 160 24.28 34.03 28.41
N ARG A 161 24.36 33.05 27.50
CA ARG A 161 25.48 32.10 27.47
C ARG A 161 26.74 32.87 27.14
N GLY A 162 27.45 33.26 28.20
CA GLY A 162 28.79 33.81 28.14
C GLY A 162 29.69 32.90 27.32
N ARG A 163 30.12 33.41 26.18
CA ARG A 163 31.11 32.78 25.32
C ARG A 163 32.47 32.80 26.04
N ARG A 164 32.74 31.81 26.88
CA ARG A 164 34.08 31.58 27.41
C ARG A 164 34.95 30.99 26.31
N ARG A 165 35.78 31.86 25.73
CA ARG A 165 37.01 31.47 25.02
C ARG A 165 37.93 30.74 26.01
N ARG A 166 38.23 29.47 25.74
CA ARG A 166 39.52 28.83 26.00
C ARG A 166 39.72 27.75 24.95
#